data_AF-A0A9E4RD75-F1
#
_entry.id   AF-A0A9E4RD75-F1
#
_cell.length_a   1.000
_cell.length_b   1.000
_cell.length_c   1.000
_cell.angle_alpha   90.00
_cell.angle_beta   90.00
_cell.angle_gamma   90.00
#
_symmetry.space_group_name_H-M   'P 1'
#
loop_
_entity.id
_entity.type
_entity.pdbx_description
1 polymer ?
#
loop_
_entity_poly.entity_id
_entity_poly.type
_entity_poly.pdbx_seq_one_letter_code
_entity_poly.pdbx_strand_id
1 'polypeptide(L)'
;MADAALTTMTVAALGQLIRDARVSPVEVAEAFLDRIEVLQPRLNAFITVMREQALAAARQAEAEIASGRYRGPLHGIPVGLKDLFWTRGVRTTSGSAVTAGFVPDEDATVVSRLAEAGASFAGKTNMVEYAYGG
;
A
#
# COMPACT_ATOMS: atom_id res chain seq x y z
N MET A 1 18.50 11.16 2.11
CA MET A 1 18.25 12.12 1.01
C MET A 1 17.67 11.45 -0.25
N ALA A 2 17.98 10.18 -0.54
CA ALA A 2 17.35 9.43 -1.64
C ALA A 2 15.86 9.11 -1.38
N ASP A 3 15.47 8.70 -0.17
CA ASP A 3 14.08 8.32 0.17
C ASP A 3 13.07 9.48 0.07
N ALA A 4 13.50 10.70 0.40
CA ALA A 4 12.67 11.89 0.28
C ALA A 4 12.30 12.18 -1.18
N ALA A 5 13.17 11.82 -2.13
CA ALA A 5 12.86 11.95 -3.55
C ALA A 5 11.80 10.92 -3.95
N LEU A 6 11.97 9.63 -3.61
CA LEU A 6 11.04 8.56 -4.01
C LEU A 6 9.61 8.82 -3.54
N THR A 7 9.43 9.25 -2.28
CA THR A 7 8.11 9.47 -1.67
C THR A 7 7.35 10.70 -2.18
N THR A 8 7.95 11.48 -3.07
CA THR A 8 7.33 12.67 -3.69
C THR A 8 7.14 12.55 -5.20
N MET A 9 7.58 11.44 -5.80
CA MET A 9 7.41 11.17 -7.23
C MET A 9 5.97 10.77 -7.56
N THR A 10 5.57 11.00 -8.81
CA THR A 10 4.29 10.51 -9.32
C THR A 10 4.34 9.00 -9.50
N VAL A 11 3.17 8.35 -9.44
CA VAL A 11 3.04 6.91 -9.72
C VAL A 11 3.62 6.55 -11.09
N ALA A 12 3.39 7.37 -12.12
CA ALA A 12 3.92 7.13 -13.46
C ALA A 12 5.46 7.15 -13.49
N ALA A 13 6.08 8.09 -12.78
CA ALA A 13 7.54 8.18 -12.70
C ALA A 13 8.15 7.02 -11.91
N LEU A 14 7.56 6.66 -10.75
CA LEU A 14 7.99 5.50 -9.97
C LEU A 14 7.83 4.20 -10.76
N GLY A 15 6.69 4.00 -11.40
CA GLY A 15 6.41 2.82 -12.21
C GLY A 15 7.42 2.67 -13.37
N GLN A 16 7.82 3.77 -14.00
CA GLN A 16 8.86 3.74 -15.03
C GLN A 16 10.23 3.36 -14.45
N LEU A 17 10.63 3.94 -13.31
CA LEU A 17 11.91 3.59 -12.67
C LEU A 17 11.96 2.12 -12.22
N ILE A 18 10.86 1.59 -11.68
CA ILE A 18 10.73 0.19 -11.28
C ILE A 18 10.83 -0.72 -12.51
N ARG A 19 10.09 -0.39 -13.59
CA ARG A 19 10.12 -1.15 -14.84
C ARG A 19 11.52 -1.22 -15.44
N ASP A 20 12.25 -0.11 -15.40
CA ASP A 20 13.60 0.01 -15.95
C ASP A 20 14.68 -0.51 -14.98
N ALA A 21 14.28 -1.12 -13.86
CA ALA A 21 15.16 -1.61 -12.78
C ALA A 21 16.14 -0.54 -12.25
N ARG A 22 15.74 0.73 -12.30
CA ARG A 22 16.49 1.87 -11.77
C ARG A 22 16.31 2.04 -10.26
N VAL A 23 15.21 1.51 -9.74
CA VAL A 23 14.91 1.38 -8.31
C VAL A 23 14.17 0.06 -8.09
N SER A 24 14.42 -0.61 -6.98
CA SER A 24 13.66 -1.78 -6.57
C SER A 24 12.28 -1.37 -6.02
N PRO A 25 11.20 -2.13 -6.29
CA PRO A 25 9.94 -1.93 -5.59
C PRO A 25 10.05 -2.14 -4.07
N VAL A 26 11.04 -2.90 -3.59
CA VAL A 26 11.34 -3.06 -2.16
C VAL A 26 11.86 -1.75 -1.58
N GLU A 27 12.84 -1.11 -2.24
CA GLU A 27 13.36 0.20 -1.83
C GLU A 27 12.24 1.26 -1.81
N VAL A 28 11.35 1.23 -2.80
CA VAL A 28 10.19 2.14 -2.84
C VAL A 28 9.24 1.85 -1.67
N ALA A 29 8.90 0.58 -1.40
CA ALA A 29 8.03 0.23 -0.27
C ALA A 29 8.64 0.65 1.08
N GLU A 30 9.93 0.39 1.30
CA GLU A 30 10.67 0.80 2.51
C GLU A 30 10.62 2.32 2.69
N ALA A 31 10.94 3.10 1.65
CA ALA A 31 10.91 4.56 1.72
C ALA A 31 9.53 5.11 2.12
N PHE A 32 8.43 4.53 1.60
CA PHE A 32 7.08 4.94 1.99
C PHE A 32 6.72 4.50 3.41
N LEU A 33 7.07 3.28 3.82
CA LEU A 33 6.78 2.77 5.15
C LEU A 33 7.54 3.51 6.24
N ASP A 34 8.81 3.84 6.00
CA ASP A 34 9.64 4.63 6.91
C ASP A 34 9.09 6.06 7.06
N ARG A 35 8.60 6.64 5.96
CA ARG A 35 7.91 7.93 6.00
C ARG A 35 6.61 7.86 6.80
N ILE A 36 5.84 6.79 6.67
CA ILE A 36 4.63 6.56 7.47
C ILE A 36 5.01 6.52 8.94
N GLU A 37 6.03 5.74 9.31
CA GLU A 37 6.49 5.61 10.70
C GLU A 37 6.87 6.96 11.33
N VAL A 38 7.58 7.82 10.60
CA VAL A 38 7.99 9.15 11.08
C VAL A 38 6.81 10.12 11.20
N LEU A 39 5.87 10.12 10.25
CA LEU A 39 4.82 11.14 10.19
C LEU A 39 3.51 10.75 10.90
N GLN A 40 3.25 9.45 11.03
CA GLN A 40 2.00 8.92 11.57
C GLN A 40 1.65 9.46 12.98
N PRO A 41 2.58 9.61 13.94
CA PRO A 41 2.26 10.16 15.26
C PRO A 41 1.69 11.59 15.22
N ARG A 42 1.98 12.34 14.14
CA ARG A 42 1.51 13.71 13.95
C ARG A 42 0.30 13.81 13.03
N LEU A 43 0.25 12.98 11.99
CA LEU A 43 -0.79 13.05 10.95
C LEU A 43 -1.99 12.15 11.24
N ASN A 44 -1.80 11.05 11.97
CA ASN A 44 -2.83 10.04 12.22
C ASN A 44 -3.55 9.58 10.93
N ALA A 45 -2.78 9.36 9.86
CA ALA A 45 -3.28 9.09 8.52
C ALA A 45 -3.66 7.62 8.29
N PHE A 46 -3.13 6.69 9.10
CA PHE A 46 -3.39 5.25 9.00
C PHE A 46 -4.03 4.69 10.28
N ILE A 47 -4.99 3.77 10.14
CA ILE A 47 -5.54 2.96 11.24
C ILE A 47 -4.76 1.65 11.39
N THR A 48 -4.34 1.06 10.27
CA THR A 48 -3.59 -0.19 10.22
C THR A 48 -2.45 -0.02 9.22
N VAL A 49 -1.20 -0.04 9.69
CA VAL A 49 -0.03 -0.07 8.80
C VAL A 49 0.30 -1.53 8.49
N MET A 50 0.54 -1.84 7.21
CA MET A 50 0.73 -3.21 6.70
C MET A 50 2.19 -3.46 6.32
N ARG A 51 3.16 -3.09 7.18
CA ARG A 51 4.59 -3.09 6.85
C ARG A 51 5.07 -4.44 6.31
N GLU A 52 4.78 -5.54 7.01
CA GLU A 52 5.24 -6.87 6.61
C GLU A 52 4.62 -7.33 5.29
N GLN A 53 3.31 -7.16 5.14
CA GLN A 53 2.58 -7.54 3.92
C GLN A 53 3.02 -6.71 2.71
N ALA A 54 3.25 -5.40 2.91
CA ALA A 54 3.73 -4.49 1.88
C ALA A 54 5.12 -4.90 1.38
N LEU A 55 6.05 -5.22 2.29
CA LEU A 55 7.39 -5.66 1.93
C LEU A 55 7.38 -7.04 1.27
N ALA A 56 6.54 -7.97 1.73
CA ALA A 56 6.37 -9.27 1.08
C ALA A 56 5.86 -9.13 -0.37
N ALA A 57 4.84 -8.29 -0.59
CA ALA A 57 4.32 -8.00 -1.92
C ALA A 57 5.35 -7.30 -2.81
N ALA A 58 6.16 -6.38 -2.25
CA ALA A 58 7.23 -5.72 -2.99
C ALA A 58 8.34 -6.67 -3.42
N ARG A 59 8.76 -7.61 -2.55
CA ARG A 59 9.72 -8.67 -2.89
C ARG A 59 9.18 -9.60 -3.98
N GLN A 60 7.90 -9.95 -3.92
CA GLN A 60 7.25 -10.72 -4.97
C GLN A 60 7.28 -9.97 -6.31
N ALA A 61 6.94 -8.68 -6.30
CA ALA A 61 6.98 -7.84 -7.49
C ALA A 61 8.40 -7.76 -8.08
N GLU A 62 9.42 -7.56 -7.23
CA GLU A 62 10.83 -7.56 -7.66
C GLU A 62 11.22 -8.86 -8.37
N ALA A 63 10.91 -10.01 -7.76
CA ALA A 63 11.22 -11.32 -8.34
C ALA A 63 10.52 -11.54 -9.70
N GLU A 64 9.26 -11.12 -9.81
CA GLU A 64 8.51 -11.22 -11.06
C GLU A 64 9.06 -10.33 -12.15
N ILE A 65 9.37 -9.07 -11.83
CA ILE A 65 9.96 -8.10 -12.75
C ILE A 65 11.32 -8.60 -13.25
N ALA A 66 12.18 -9.07 -12.34
CA ALA A 66 13.48 -9.65 -12.68
C ALA A 66 13.36 -10.87 -13.61
N SER A 67 12.26 -11.63 -13.49
CA SER A 67 11.95 -12.77 -14.38
C SER A 67 11.23 -12.39 -15.68
N GLY A 68 11.07 -11.09 -15.99
CA GLY A 68 10.41 -10.59 -17.19
C GLY A 68 8.88 -10.54 -17.11
N ARG A 69 8.27 -10.82 -15.95
CA ARG A 69 6.81 -10.77 -15.74
C ARG A 69 6.38 -9.41 -15.19
N TYR A 70 6.41 -8.38 -16.03
CA TYR A 70 5.89 -7.06 -15.66
C TYR A 70 4.37 -6.97 -15.88
N ARG A 71 3.61 -6.74 -14.80
CA ARG A 71 2.14 -6.70 -14.81
C ARG A 71 1.53 -5.35 -15.20
N GLY A 72 2.34 -4.31 -15.36
CA GLY A 72 1.90 -2.97 -15.75
C GLY A 72 2.29 -1.88 -14.75
N PRO A 73 1.81 -0.65 -14.93
CA PRO A 73 2.33 0.56 -14.26
C PRO A 73 2.13 0.61 -12.74
N LEU A 74 1.33 -0.29 -12.16
CA LEU A 74 1.13 -0.40 -10.72
C LEU A 74 1.97 -1.51 -10.07
N HIS A 75 2.71 -2.29 -10.86
CA HIS A 75 3.48 -3.42 -10.34
C HIS A 75 4.59 -2.92 -9.41
N GLY A 76 4.51 -3.28 -8.13
CA GLY A 76 5.44 -2.84 -7.08
C GLY A 76 5.15 -1.47 -6.48
N ILE A 77 4.07 -0.78 -6.87
CA ILE A 77 3.72 0.54 -6.34
C ILE A 77 3.02 0.43 -4.97
N PRO A 78 3.49 1.17 -3.93
CA PRO A 78 2.78 1.27 -2.66
C PRO A 78 1.43 1.99 -2.78
N VAL A 79 0.38 1.43 -2.18
CA VAL A 79 -0.98 1.98 -2.18
C VAL A 79 -1.56 1.99 -0.77
N GLY A 80 -2.15 3.11 -0.36
CA GLY A 80 -2.99 3.20 0.83
C GLY A 80 -4.45 2.93 0.47
N LEU A 81 -5.15 2.11 1.26
CA LEU A 81 -6.55 1.77 1.06
C LEU A 81 -7.39 2.45 2.14
N LYS A 82 -8.48 3.13 1.79
CA LYS A 82 -9.44 3.61 2.81
C LYS A 82 -9.91 2.43 3.67
N ASP A 83 -10.04 2.64 4.98
CA ASP A 83 -10.45 1.60 5.97
C ASP A 83 -11.93 1.14 5.84
N LEU A 84 -12.49 1.24 4.63
CA LEU A 84 -13.76 0.64 4.20
C LEU A 84 -13.57 -0.48 3.19
N PHE A 85 -12.44 -0.48 2.47
CA PHE A 85 -12.19 -1.53 1.48
C PHE A 85 -11.79 -2.79 2.22
N TRP A 86 -12.62 -3.82 2.15
CA TRP A 86 -12.31 -5.11 2.72
C TRP A 86 -11.03 -5.66 2.10
N THR A 87 -10.17 -6.19 2.96
CA THR A 87 -8.88 -6.75 2.58
C THR A 87 -8.74 -8.04 3.38
N ARG A 88 -8.71 -9.18 2.71
CA ARG A 88 -8.72 -10.50 3.31
C ARG A 88 -7.59 -10.62 4.33
N GLY A 89 -7.94 -11.01 5.55
CA GLY A 89 -6.97 -11.20 6.63
C GLY A 89 -6.37 -9.91 7.21
N VAL A 90 -6.86 -8.73 6.81
CA VAL A 90 -6.40 -7.43 7.32
C VAL A 90 -7.54 -6.70 8.02
N ARG A 91 -7.27 -6.28 9.25
CA ARG A 91 -8.21 -5.52 10.09
C ARG A 91 -8.76 -4.31 9.34
N THR A 92 -10.09 -4.27 9.20
CA THR A 92 -10.84 -3.23 8.48
C THR A 92 -11.95 -2.73 9.39
N THR A 93 -11.80 -1.54 9.95
CA THR A 93 -12.64 -1.08 11.08
C THR A 93 -13.74 -0.12 10.67
N SER A 94 -13.79 0.33 9.42
CA SER A 94 -14.68 1.43 9.00
C SER A 94 -14.49 2.70 9.84
N GLY A 95 -13.32 2.89 10.47
CA GLY A 95 -13.09 3.97 11.43
C GLY A 95 -13.98 3.92 12.70
N SER A 96 -14.62 2.78 13.00
CA SER A 96 -15.56 2.62 14.12
C SER A 96 -14.99 1.74 15.23
N ALA A 97 -15.31 2.08 16.47
CA ALA A 97 -15.05 1.22 17.63
C ALA A 97 -15.90 -0.07 17.59
N VAL A 98 -17.09 -0.03 16.98
CA VAL A 98 -18.01 -1.17 16.89
C VAL A 98 -17.41 -2.31 16.06
N THR A 99 -16.69 -1.97 14.99
CA THR A 99 -16.02 -2.92 14.09
C THR A 99 -14.50 -2.97 14.31
N ALA A 100 -14.01 -2.53 15.47
CA ALA A 100 -12.57 -2.44 15.75
C ALA A 100 -11.80 -3.76 15.55
N GLY A 101 -12.43 -4.89 15.84
CA GLY A 101 -11.85 -6.23 15.69
C GLY A 101 -12.19 -6.95 14.37
N PHE A 102 -12.87 -6.29 13.43
CA PHE A 102 -13.34 -6.95 12.22
C PHE A 102 -12.18 -7.22 11.24
N VAL A 103 -12.07 -8.48 10.81
CA VAL A 103 -11.11 -8.97 9.83
C VAL A 103 -11.90 -9.68 8.73
N PRO A 104 -12.01 -9.11 7.52
CA PRO A 104 -12.72 -9.74 6.41
C PRO A 104 -12.04 -11.05 5.97
N ASP A 105 -12.85 -12.00 5.52
CA ASP A 105 -12.40 -13.24 4.88
C ASP A 105 -12.34 -13.13 3.35
N GLU A 106 -12.68 -11.97 2.78
CA GLU A 106 -12.57 -11.67 1.35
C GLU A 106 -12.03 -10.27 1.05
N ASP A 107 -11.61 -10.08 -0.19
CA ASP A 107 -11.18 -8.79 -0.71
C ASP A 107 -12.34 -8.08 -1.41
N ALA A 108 -12.44 -6.76 -1.23
CA ALA A 108 -13.27 -5.96 -2.10
C ALA A 108 -12.73 -5.99 -3.54
N THR A 109 -13.61 -5.91 -4.54
CA THR A 109 -13.25 -6.01 -5.97
C THR A 109 -12.08 -5.10 -6.38
N VAL A 110 -12.00 -3.88 -5.85
CA VAL A 110 -10.90 -2.94 -6.15
C VAL A 110 -9.57 -3.41 -5.57
N VAL A 111 -9.59 -4.04 -4.39
CA VAL A 111 -8.40 -4.60 -3.74
C VAL A 111 -7.87 -5.77 -4.56
N SER A 112 -8.75 -6.68 -4.99
CA SER A 112 -8.38 -7.80 -5.88
C SER A 112 -7.74 -7.29 -7.18
N ARG A 113 -8.34 -6.30 -7.85
CA ARG A 113 -7.81 -5.75 -9.11
C ARG A 113 -6.46 -5.04 -8.93
N LEU A 114 -6.27 -4.32 -7.83
CA LEU A 114 -4.98 -3.68 -7.53
C LEU A 114 -3.90 -4.73 -7.22
N ALA A 115 -4.24 -5.80 -6.49
CA ALA A 115 -3.33 -6.90 -6.21
C ALA A 115 -2.97 -7.68 -7.48
N GLU A 116 -3.95 -7.93 -8.38
CA GLU A 116 -3.72 -8.53 -9.69
C GLU A 116 -2.75 -7.69 -10.53
N ALA A 117 -2.87 -6.36 -10.49
CA ALA A 117 -1.94 -5.42 -11.13
C ALA A 117 -0.56 -5.36 -10.46
N GLY A 118 -0.36 -6.06 -9.33
CA GLY A 118 0.90 -6.16 -8.61
C GLY A 118 1.18 -5.02 -7.64
N ALA A 119 0.18 -4.24 -7.24
CA ALA A 119 0.35 -3.19 -6.23
C ALA A 119 0.71 -3.78 -4.85
N SER A 120 1.47 -3.02 -4.06
CA SER A 120 1.81 -3.35 -2.68
C SER A 120 0.98 -2.48 -1.72
N PHE A 121 0.26 -3.05 -0.76
CA PHE A 121 -0.61 -2.27 0.13
C PHE A 121 0.12 -1.82 1.39
N ALA A 122 0.34 -0.51 1.53
CA ALA A 122 1.06 0.09 2.66
C ALA A 122 0.22 0.16 3.95
N GLY A 123 -1.10 0.21 3.84
CA GLY A 123 -1.98 0.22 4.99
C GLY A 123 -3.41 0.67 4.73
N LYS A 124 -4.20 0.65 5.80
CA LYS A 124 -5.59 1.13 5.87
C LYS A 124 -5.61 2.56 6.40
N THR A 125 -6.07 3.51 5.58
CA THR A 125 -6.07 4.94 5.92
C THR A 125 -7.22 5.29 6.84
N ASN A 126 -6.98 6.26 7.71
CA ASN A 126 -7.96 6.81 8.62
C ASN A 126 -9.12 7.50 7.88
N MET A 127 -10.26 7.62 8.55
CA MET A 127 -11.50 8.15 8.01
C MET A 127 -12.50 8.49 9.12
N VAL A 128 -13.50 9.31 8.80
CA VAL A 128 -14.68 9.50 9.65
C VAL A 128 -15.44 8.18 9.74
N GLU A 129 -15.93 7.86 10.94
CA GLU A 129 -16.68 6.64 11.24
C GLU A 129 -17.76 6.34 10.18
N TYR A 130 -17.69 5.13 9.60
CA TYR A 130 -18.56 4.63 8.53
C TYR A 130 -18.68 5.53 7.28
N ALA A 131 -17.78 6.51 7.13
CA ALA A 131 -17.86 7.59 6.14
C ALA A 131 -19.13 8.46 6.24
N TYR A 132 -19.77 8.53 7.42
CA TYR A 132 -20.89 9.43 7.68
C TYR A 132 -20.40 10.80 8.15
N GLY A 133 -19.75 11.57 7.26
CA GLY A 133 -19.32 12.94 7.54
C GLY A 133 -18.27 13.48 6.57
N GLY A 134 -17.87 14.76 6.75
CA GLY A 134 -16.89 15.47 5.93
C GLY A 134 -16.38 16.74 6.60
#